data_AF-A0AA38RG86-F1
#
_entry.id   AF-A0AA38RG86-F1
#
_cell.length_a   1.000
_cell.length_b   1.000
_cell.length_c   1.000
_cell.angle_alpha   90.00
_cell.angle_beta   90.00
_cell.angle_gamma   90.00
#
_symmetry.space_group_name_H-M   'P 1'
#
loop_
_entity.id
_entity.type
_entity.pdbx_description
1 polymer ?
#
loop_
_entity_poly.entity_id
_entity_poly.type
_entity_poly.pdbx_seq_one_letter_code
_entity_poly.pdbx_strand_id
1 'polypeptide(L)'
;MGNTQESDAEALNGGEVHDDWSRELGAALAEFQDGAAVFKVSLPSDFSAVRLNNLPQGSSVTSVTAFMSNMDVAISADTSPRR
;
A
#
# COMPACT_ATOMS: atom_id res chain seq x y z
N MET A 1 -28.18 10.70 -51.15
CA MET A 1 -29.08 10.87 -49.99
C MET A 1 -28.96 9.57 -49.21
N GLY A 2 -27.95 9.36 -48.36
CA GLY A 2 -27.56 10.25 -47.27
C GLY A 2 -28.57 10.06 -46.16
N ASN A 3 -28.27 9.16 -45.22
CA ASN A 3 -28.42 9.33 -43.77
C ASN A 3 -28.05 8.02 -43.05
N THR A 4 -26.76 7.96 -42.70
CA THR A 4 -26.25 7.29 -41.50
C THR A 4 -26.92 7.93 -40.28
N GLN A 5 -27.44 7.13 -39.37
CA GLN A 5 -27.69 7.59 -38.01
C GLN A 5 -26.80 6.76 -37.09
N GLU A 6 -25.62 7.33 -36.85
CA GLU A 6 -24.63 6.90 -35.87
C GLU A 6 -25.31 6.73 -34.51
N SER A 7 -25.09 5.56 -33.92
CA SER A 7 -25.38 5.25 -32.53
C SER A 7 -24.78 6.32 -31.62
N ASP A 8 -25.66 6.97 -30.86
CA ASP A 8 -25.32 7.97 -29.85
C ASP A 8 -24.16 7.47 -28.96
N ALA A 9 -23.02 8.13 -29.13
CA ALA A 9 -21.84 7.94 -28.32
C ALA A 9 -22.18 8.14 -26.84
N GLU A 10 -21.94 7.10 -26.04
CA GLU A 10 -22.01 7.18 -24.60
C GLU A 10 -21.10 8.30 -24.11
N ALA A 11 -21.68 9.24 -23.39
CA ALA A 11 -21.00 10.41 -22.85
C ALA A 11 -19.79 9.96 -22.01
N LEU A 12 -18.59 10.17 -22.57
CA LEU A 12 -17.34 10.10 -21.82
C LEU A 12 -17.36 11.26 -20.82
N ASN A 13 -17.90 10.99 -19.64
CA ASN A 13 -17.84 11.90 -18.51
C ASN A 13 -16.36 12.18 -18.26
N GLY A 14 -15.94 13.43 -18.47
CA GLY A 14 -14.59 13.92 -18.26
C GLY A 14 -14.24 13.97 -16.78
N GLY A 15 -14.34 12.84 -16.09
CA GLY A 15 -13.66 12.61 -14.84
C GLY A 15 -12.18 12.59 -15.16
N GLU A 16 -11.48 13.64 -14.76
CA GLU A 16 -10.03 13.65 -14.67
C GLU A 16 -9.59 12.31 -14.10
N VAL A 17 -8.91 11.48 -14.90
CA VAL A 17 -8.28 10.26 -14.39
C VAL A 17 -7.11 10.75 -13.54
N HIS A 18 -7.41 11.13 -12.29
CA HIS A 18 -6.38 11.34 -11.29
C HIS A 18 -5.70 9.99 -11.11
N ASP A 19 -4.47 9.89 -11.57
CA ASP A 19 -3.59 8.81 -11.17
C ASP A 19 -3.46 8.93 -9.65
N ASP A 20 -3.99 7.94 -8.93
CA ASP A 20 -3.95 7.81 -7.49
C ASP A 20 -2.57 7.34 -6.99
N TRP A 21 -1.59 7.28 -7.90
CA TRP A 21 -0.17 6.96 -7.65
C TRP A 21 -0.03 5.73 -6.75
N SER A 22 -0.95 4.78 -6.93
CA SER A 22 -1.07 3.58 -6.12
C SER A 22 -0.66 2.38 -6.98
N ARG A 23 0.27 1.56 -6.48
CA ARG A 23 0.78 0.39 -7.21
C ARG A 23 0.78 -0.83 -6.33
N GLU A 24 0.34 -1.94 -6.89
CA GLU A 24 0.51 -3.24 -6.25
C GLU A 24 1.97 -3.70 -6.38
N LEU A 25 2.60 -3.93 -5.23
CA LEU A 25 3.95 -4.47 -5.12
C LEU A 25 3.89 -5.82 -4.42
N GLY A 26 3.90 -6.89 -5.21
CA GLY A 26 3.65 -8.23 -4.70
C GLY A 26 2.17 -8.36 -4.34
N ALA A 27 1.85 -8.41 -3.05
CA ALA A 27 0.47 -8.38 -2.57
C ALA A 27 0.17 -7.13 -1.71
N ALA A 28 1.12 -6.20 -1.61
CA ALA A 28 0.93 -4.95 -0.87
C ALA A 28 0.51 -3.83 -1.83
N LEU A 29 -0.39 -2.96 -1.40
CA LEU A 29 -0.73 -1.74 -2.12
C LEU A 29 0.13 -0.58 -1.60
N ALA A 30 1.00 -0.03 -2.44
CA ALA A 30 1.86 1.10 -2.10
C ALA A 30 1.35 2.38 -2.78
N GLU A 31 1.10 3.41 -1.97
CA GLU A 31 0.75 4.76 -2.41
C GLU A 31 2.02 5.61 -2.41
N PHE A 32 2.26 6.36 -3.49
CA PHE A 32 3.45 7.19 -3.67
C PHE A 32 3.10 8.68 -3.66
N GLN A 33 4.00 9.51 -3.16
CA GLN A 33 3.93 10.98 -3.23
C GLN A 33 5.04 11.54 -4.12
N ASP A 34 5.17 12.87 -4.13
CA ASP A 34 6.19 13.62 -4.86
C ASP A 34 7.59 12.99 -4.74
N GLY A 35 8.28 12.91 -5.87
CA GLY A 35 9.61 12.28 -5.94
C GLY A 35 9.60 10.75 -5.83
N ALA A 36 8.43 10.11 -6.01
CA ALA A 36 8.24 8.66 -5.88
C ALA A 36 8.58 8.12 -4.48
N ALA A 37 8.43 8.95 -3.45
CA ALA A 37 8.56 8.50 -2.07
C ALA A 37 7.33 7.66 -1.70
N VAL A 38 7.55 6.50 -1.08
CA VAL A 38 6.45 5.69 -0.54
C VAL A 38 5.79 6.48 0.58
N PHE A 39 4.51 6.79 0.41
CA PHE A 39 3.70 7.53 1.38
C PHE A 39 2.95 6.57 2.30
N LYS A 40 2.31 5.55 1.75
CA LYS A 40 1.51 4.58 2.50
C LYS A 40 1.63 3.19 1.90
N VAL A 41 1.63 2.18 2.77
CA VAL A 41 1.56 0.78 2.35
C VAL A 41 0.40 0.13 3.08
N SER A 42 -0.52 -0.45 2.30
CA SER A 42 -1.66 -1.21 2.81
C SER A 42 -1.42 -2.69 2.51
N LEU A 43 -1.56 -3.52 3.55
CA LEU A 43 -1.47 -4.97 3.42
C LEU A 43 -2.88 -5.58 3.43
N PRO A 44 -3.14 -6.59 2.58
CA PRO A 44 -4.34 -7.40 2.69
C PRO A 44 -4.47 -8.04 4.07
N SER A 45 -5.71 -8.20 4.54
CA SER A 45 -6.01 -8.69 5.90
C SER A 45 -5.58 -10.15 6.16
N ASP A 46 -5.23 -10.90 5.12
CA ASP A 46 -4.77 -12.29 5.18
C ASP A 46 -3.24 -12.43 5.37
N PHE A 47 -2.51 -11.32 5.45
CA PHE A 47 -1.09 -11.32 5.82
C PHE A 47 -0.90 -11.55 7.32
N SER A 48 -0.18 -12.62 7.67
CA SER A 48 0.11 -12.99 9.06
C SER A 48 1.52 -12.59 9.54
N ALA A 49 2.42 -12.19 8.62
CA ALA A 49 3.78 -11.84 8.96
C ALA A 49 4.36 -10.77 8.01
N VAL A 50 5.19 -9.88 8.58
CA VAL A 50 5.93 -8.85 7.84
C VAL A 50 7.40 -8.93 8.22
N ARG A 51 8.30 -8.91 7.23
CA ARG A 51 9.75 -8.89 7.45
C ARG A 51 10.28 -7.48 7.30
N LEU A 52 10.79 -6.91 8.40
CA LEU A 52 11.49 -5.63 8.39
C LEU A 52 12.98 -5.87 8.08
N ASN A 53 13.52 -5.15 7.08
CA ASN A 53 14.94 -5.20 6.72
C ASN A 53 15.59 -3.84 6.99
N ASN A 54 16.93 -3.79 7.04
CA ASN A 54 17.72 -2.57 7.25
C ASN A 54 17.33 -1.78 8.50
N LEU A 55 16.93 -2.47 9.57
CA LEU A 55 16.77 -1.81 10.88
C LEU A 55 18.11 -1.22 11.33
N PRO A 56 18.11 -0.04 11.98
CA PRO A 56 19.33 0.55 12.53
C PRO A 56 20.10 -0.45 13.39
N GLN A 57 21.43 -0.44 13.30
CA GLN A 57 22.27 -1.32 14.10
C GLN A 57 22.01 -1.08 15.60
N GLY A 58 21.78 -2.16 16.35
CA GLY A 58 21.42 -2.08 17.77
C GLY A 58 19.92 -1.94 18.05
N SER A 59 19.06 -1.98 17.02
CA SER A 59 17.61 -2.03 17.21
C SER A 59 17.22 -3.26 18.05
N SER A 60 16.53 -3.02 19.16
CA SER A 60 15.96 -4.07 19.99
C SER A 60 14.52 -4.37 19.58
N VAL A 61 14.05 -5.57 19.91
CA VAL A 61 12.64 -5.96 19.71
C VAL A 61 11.70 -4.92 20.33
N THR A 62 11.96 -4.51 21.57
CA THR A 62 11.17 -3.50 22.28
C THR A 62 11.11 -2.16 21.55
N SER A 63 12.24 -1.69 21.00
CA SER A 63 12.30 -0.43 20.26
C SER A 63 11.45 -0.49 18.99
N VAL A 64 11.54 -1.59 18.24
CA VAL A 64 10.74 -1.81 17.02
C VAL A 64 9.26 -1.94 17.35
N THR A 65 8.90 -2.69 18.39
CA THR A 65 7.50 -2.83 18.83
C THR A 65 6.90 -1.50 19.27
N ALA A 66 7.64 -0.69 20.03
CA ALA A 66 7.20 0.65 20.44
C ALA A 66 7.02 1.58 19.23
N PHE A 67 7.94 1.55 18.27
CA PHE A 67 7.86 2.35 17.05
C PHE A 67 6.63 2.01 16.21
N MET A 68 6.32 0.73 16.02
CA MET A 68 5.14 0.32 15.26
C MET A 68 3.83 0.59 16.02
N SER A 69 3.84 0.47 17.35
CA SER A 69 2.67 0.82 18.17
C SER A 69 2.30 2.29 18.05
N ASN A 70 3.30 3.18 17.89
CA ASN A 70 3.06 4.61 17.63
C ASN A 70 2.46 4.90 16.24
N MET A 71 2.44 3.92 15.34
CA MET A 71 1.80 4.02 14.02
C MET A 71 0.43 3.33 13.97
N ASP A 72 -0.16 3.04 15.12
CA ASP A 72 -1.41 2.27 15.26
C ASP A 72 -1.35 0.86 14.64
N VAL A 73 -0.13 0.31 14.51
CA VAL A 73 0.08 -1.07 14.04
C VAL A 73 0.22 -1.99 15.26
N ALA A 74 -0.83 -2.76 15.55
CA ALA A 74 -0.85 -3.71 16.65
C ALA A 74 0.07 -4.90 16.37
N ILE A 75 1.28 -4.90 16.95
CA ILE A 75 2.22 -6.02 16.84
C ILE A 75 2.69 -6.50 18.22
N SER A 76 2.92 -7.80 18.34
CA SER A 76 3.57 -8.42 19.49
C SER A 76 4.76 -9.23 19.01
N ALA A 77 5.84 -9.18 19.78
CA ALA A 77 7.02 -9.99 19.49
C ALA A 77 6.68 -11.47 19.65
N ASP A 78 7.03 -12.29 18.66
CA ASP A 78 6.96 -13.74 18.81
C ASP A 78 8.05 -14.19 19.80
N THR A 79 7.62 -14.64 20.97
CA THR A 79 8.51 -15.20 22.01
C THR A 79 8.60 -16.72 21.93
N SER A 80 8.07 -17.33 20.86
CA SER A 80 8.11 -18.78 20.69
C SER A 80 9.56 -19.26 20.56
N PRO A 81 9.97 -20.29 21.30
CA PRO A 81 11.31 -20.85 21.14
C PRO A 81 11.44 -21.43 19.73
N ARG A 82 12.52 -21.04 19.02
CA ARG A 82 12.83 -21.64 17.71
C ARG A 82 13.12 -23.13 17.92
N ARG A 83 12.30 -24.00 17.33
CA ARG A 83 12.51 -25.45 17.32
C ARG A 83 13.63 -25.83 16.35
#